data_AF-E6VA16-F1
#
_entry.id   AF-E6VA16-F1
#
_cell.length_a   1.000
_cell.length_b   1.000
_cell.length_c   1.000
_cell.angle_alpha   90.00
_cell.angle_beta   90.00
_cell.angle_gamma   90.00
#
_symmetry.space_group_name_H-M   'P 1'
#
loop_
_entity.id
_entity.type
_entity.pdbx_description
1 polymer ?
#
loop_
_entity_poly.entity_id
_entity_poly.type
_entity_poly.pdbx_seq_one_letter_code
_entity_poly.pdbx_strand_id
1 'polypeptide(L)'
;MAYPERDACSQGPMGTPFMTQQPGTIFLIDVDNTLLDNDGVVGDLRAHLEEAFGTESANRYWTAFETLRSELGYVDYLGALQRYRAEESKRGMSDSRLLLMSGFLIDYPFADRLYPGALDALKHLRRHGPTVILSDGDVVFQPRKVQRSGLWDAVEGRVLIYVHKEQMLDTIEECHPAAHYVMVDDKLRLLSAMKAIWGPRLTTVFVRQGHYALDEQAIAAYAPADITIERIGDLIQIDDWAPKT
;
A
#
# COMPACT_ATOMS: atom_id res chain seq x y z
N MET A 1 -24.07 -2.33 -22.14
CA MET A 1 -22.96 -1.42 -22.51
C MET A 1 -21.72 -2.03 -21.87
N ALA A 2 -20.88 -2.68 -22.67
CA ALA A 2 -19.61 -3.22 -22.17
C ALA A 2 -18.65 -2.04 -22.04
N TYR A 3 -18.10 -1.82 -20.84
CA TYR A 3 -16.92 -0.97 -20.73
C TYR A 3 -15.79 -1.67 -21.49
N PRO A 4 -15.07 -0.98 -22.39
CA PRO A 4 -13.88 -1.58 -22.99
C PRO A 4 -12.94 -1.96 -21.85
N GLU A 5 -12.45 -3.21 -21.85
CA GLU A 5 -11.32 -3.63 -21.03
C GLU A 5 -10.15 -2.72 -21.40
N ARG A 6 -9.92 -1.71 -20.56
CA ARG A 6 -8.73 -0.89 -20.61
C ARG A 6 -7.87 -1.37 -19.46
N ASP A 7 -6.75 -1.99 -19.81
CA ASP A 7 -5.76 -2.46 -18.86
C ASP A 7 -5.33 -1.34 -17.91
N ALA A 8 -4.90 -1.72 -16.70
CA ALA A 8 -4.34 -0.82 -15.70
C ALA A 8 -3.19 0.05 -16.23
N CYS A 9 -2.58 -0.30 -17.37
CA CYS A 9 -1.57 0.49 -18.07
C CYS A 9 -2.12 1.70 -18.88
N SER A 10 -3.43 1.98 -18.91
CA SER A 10 -4.03 2.99 -19.81
C SER A 10 -4.05 4.44 -19.27
N GLN A 11 -2.87 5.05 -19.33
CA GLN A 11 -2.49 6.46 -19.58
C GLN A 11 -3.32 7.67 -19.05
N GLY A 12 -2.57 8.63 -18.49
CA GLY A 12 -2.87 10.08 -18.52
C GLY A 12 -2.96 10.64 -19.96
N PRO A 13 -3.19 11.95 -20.13
CA PRO A 13 -3.88 12.48 -21.31
C PRO A 13 -3.15 12.20 -22.63
N MET A 14 -3.92 11.77 -23.64
CA MET A 14 -3.44 11.50 -24.99
C MET A 14 -2.63 12.68 -25.56
N GLY A 15 -1.35 12.43 -25.85
CA GLY A 15 -0.50 13.30 -26.63
C GLY A 15 0.66 12.51 -27.22
N THR A 16 0.71 12.43 -28.56
CA THR A 16 1.82 12.06 -29.48
C THR A 16 2.89 11.04 -29.03
N PRO A 17 3.26 10.04 -29.86
CA PRO A 17 4.28 9.07 -29.51
C PRO A 17 5.67 9.74 -29.52
N PHE A 18 6.06 10.31 -28.39
CA PHE A 18 7.47 10.45 -28.08
C PHE A 18 7.99 9.04 -27.83
N MET A 19 9.05 8.64 -28.53
CA MET A 19 9.91 7.55 -28.05
C MET A 19 10.46 8.00 -26.71
N THR A 20 9.72 7.73 -25.62
CA THR A 20 10.18 7.98 -24.27
C THR A 20 11.34 7.02 -24.05
N GLN A 21 12.55 7.58 -23.99
CA GLN A 21 13.73 6.88 -23.54
C GLN A 21 13.35 6.13 -22.25
N GLN A 22 13.52 4.81 -22.22
CA GLN A 22 13.19 4.01 -21.03
C GLN A 22 13.84 4.67 -19.81
N PRO A 23 13.08 4.92 -18.73
CA PRO A 23 13.64 5.44 -17.50
C PRO A 23 14.81 4.56 -17.04
N GLY A 24 15.90 5.21 -16.60
CA GLY A 24 17.00 4.50 -15.95
C GLY A 24 16.52 3.79 -14.69
N THR A 25 15.74 4.49 -13.86
CA THR A 25 15.21 3.99 -12.59
C THR A 25 13.73 4.36 -12.43
N ILE A 26 12.92 3.43 -11.93
CA ILE A 26 11.56 3.68 -11.44
C ILE A 26 11.49 3.41 -9.94
N PHE A 27 10.77 4.27 -9.23
CA PHE A 27 10.55 4.15 -7.78
C PHE A 27 9.13 3.62 -7.54
N LEU A 28 9.06 2.45 -6.92
CA LEU A 28 7.85 1.79 -6.46
C LEU A 28 7.74 2.02 -4.96
N ILE A 29 6.62 2.57 -4.49
CA ILE A 29 6.46 2.97 -3.09
C ILE A 29 5.17 2.38 -2.55
N ASP A 30 5.26 1.64 -1.44
CA ASP A 30 4.10 1.19 -0.71
C ASP A 30 3.39 2.34 0.03
N VAL A 31 2.14 2.12 0.44
CA VAL A 31 1.35 3.13 1.15
C VAL A 31 1.34 2.88 2.65
N ASP A 32 0.93 1.70 3.07
CA ASP A 32 0.56 1.46 4.46
C ASP A 32 1.81 1.27 5.31
N ASN A 33 1.94 2.08 6.35
CA ASN A 33 3.12 2.22 7.20
C ASN A 33 4.41 2.65 6.47
N THR A 34 4.38 2.83 5.14
CA THR A 34 5.48 3.44 4.37
C THR A 34 5.26 4.95 4.18
N LEU A 35 4.16 5.36 3.51
CA LEU A 35 3.81 6.78 3.29
C LEU A 35 2.79 7.29 4.31
N LEU A 36 1.95 6.40 4.83
CA LEU A 36 0.79 6.72 5.67
C LEU A 36 0.76 5.81 6.91
N ASP A 37 0.53 6.38 8.09
CA ASP A 37 0.35 5.67 9.36
C ASP A 37 -0.97 4.87 9.36
N ASN A 38 -0.93 3.65 8.85
CA ASN A 38 -2.11 2.79 8.76
C ASN A 38 -2.43 2.13 10.11
N ASP A 39 -1.43 1.96 10.98
CA ASP A 39 -1.66 1.49 12.35
C ASP A 39 -2.54 2.46 13.14
N GLY A 40 -2.29 3.76 12.99
CA GLY A 40 -3.16 4.80 13.53
C GLY A 40 -4.59 4.77 12.98
N VAL A 41 -4.76 4.52 11.68
CA VAL A 41 -6.09 4.33 11.06
C VAL A 41 -6.83 3.14 11.68
N VAL A 42 -6.14 2.01 11.83
CA VAL A 42 -6.68 0.79 12.43
C VAL A 42 -7.06 1.02 13.89
N GLY A 43 -6.24 1.76 14.64
CA GLY A 43 -6.53 2.15 16.01
C GLY A 43 -7.81 2.99 16.14
N ASP A 44 -7.96 4.02 15.30
CA ASP A 44 -9.16 4.85 15.29
C ASP A 44 -10.40 4.06 14.86
N LEU A 45 -10.26 3.20 13.85
CA LEU A 45 -11.35 2.31 13.43
C LEU A 45 -11.78 1.42 14.60
N ARG A 46 -10.83 0.89 15.38
CA ARG A 46 -11.16 0.06 16.55
C ARG A 46 -11.96 0.84 17.57
N ALA A 47 -11.51 2.04 17.93
CA ALA A 47 -12.21 2.90 18.87
C ALA A 47 -13.63 3.24 18.37
N HIS A 48 -13.77 3.59 17.09
CA HIS A 48 -15.06 3.89 16.48
C HIS A 48 -16.02 2.70 16.50
N LEU A 49 -15.54 1.49 16.18
CA LEU A 49 -16.34 0.26 16.22
C LEU A 49 -16.80 -0.07 17.64
N GLU A 50 -15.94 0.10 18.62
CA GLU A 50 -16.27 -0.13 20.03
C GLU A 50 -17.33 0.86 20.52
N GLU A 51 -17.23 2.14 20.15
CA GLU A 51 -18.23 3.15 20.49
C GLU A 51 -19.58 2.88 19.79
N ALA A 52 -19.56 2.55 18.50
CA ALA A 52 -20.78 2.38 17.71
C ALA A 52 -21.51 1.05 17.97
N PHE A 53 -20.78 -0.04 18.24
CA PHE A 53 -21.32 -1.39 18.29
C PHE A 53 -21.12 -2.13 19.61
N GLY A 54 -20.34 -1.54 20.53
CA GLY A 54 -19.94 -2.19 21.76
C GLY A 54 -18.77 -3.16 21.57
N THR A 55 -18.02 -3.37 22.65
CA THR A 55 -16.77 -4.14 22.67
C THR A 55 -16.92 -5.56 22.12
N GLU A 56 -17.98 -6.28 22.50
CA GLU A 56 -18.17 -7.67 22.07
C GLU A 56 -18.34 -7.78 20.54
N SER A 57 -19.08 -6.84 19.96
CA SER A 57 -19.34 -6.77 18.54
C SER A 57 -18.10 -6.37 17.75
N ALA A 58 -17.37 -5.35 18.23
CA ALA A 58 -16.10 -4.93 17.66
C ALA A 58 -15.07 -6.08 17.66
N ASN A 59 -14.98 -6.84 18.75
CA ASN A 59 -14.06 -7.97 18.86
C ASN A 59 -14.33 -9.08 17.82
N ARG A 60 -15.59 -9.34 17.49
CA ARG A 60 -15.93 -10.29 16.42
C ARG A 60 -15.46 -9.81 15.05
N TYR A 61 -15.67 -8.53 14.75
CA TYR A 61 -15.12 -7.93 13.54
C TYR A 61 -13.59 -8.06 13.49
N TRP A 62 -12.89 -7.71 14.58
CA TRP A 62 -11.43 -7.80 14.64
C TRP A 62 -10.90 -9.24 14.53
N THR A 63 -11.66 -10.22 15.04
CA THR A 63 -11.31 -11.65 14.85
C THR A 63 -11.41 -12.05 13.38
N ALA A 64 -12.48 -11.66 12.69
CA ALA A 64 -12.63 -11.91 11.26
C ALA A 64 -11.56 -11.17 10.43
N PHE A 65 -11.25 -9.94 10.81
CA PHE A 65 -10.21 -9.10 10.22
C PHE A 65 -8.83 -9.77 10.30
N GLU A 66 -8.38 -10.17 11.49
CA GLU A 66 -7.05 -10.78 11.66
C GLU A 66 -6.95 -12.15 10.99
N THR A 67 -8.04 -12.92 11.01
CA THR A 67 -8.10 -14.20 10.30
C THR A 67 -7.91 -13.99 8.80
N LEU A 68 -8.63 -13.03 8.22
CA LEU A 68 -8.53 -12.72 6.79
C LEU A 68 -7.14 -12.15 6.44
N ARG A 69 -6.60 -11.29 7.29
CA ARG A 69 -5.25 -10.75 7.13
C ARG A 69 -4.19 -11.84 7.14
N SER A 70 -4.32 -12.83 8.03
CA SER A 70 -3.41 -13.97 8.07
C SER A 70 -3.53 -14.87 6.84
N GLU A 71 -4.72 -15.01 6.27
CA GLU A 71 -4.96 -15.81 5.06
C GLU A 71 -4.46 -15.12 3.80
N LEU A 72 -4.65 -13.80 3.69
CA LEU A 72 -4.36 -13.01 2.49
C LEU A 72 -3.01 -12.28 2.53
N GLY A 73 -2.37 -12.11 3.68
CA GLY A 73 -1.10 -11.38 3.80
C GLY A 73 -1.20 -9.85 3.63
N TYR A 74 -2.41 -9.31 3.43
CA TYR A 74 -2.72 -7.87 3.41
C TYR A 74 -4.04 -7.59 4.14
N VAL A 75 -4.37 -6.31 4.31
CA VAL A 75 -5.60 -5.88 5.00
C VAL A 75 -6.77 -5.78 4.00
N ASP A 76 -7.77 -6.65 4.16
CA ASP A 76 -9.03 -6.60 3.42
C ASP A 76 -10.20 -6.19 4.34
N TYR A 77 -10.44 -4.88 4.44
CA TYR A 77 -11.55 -4.32 5.23
C TYR A 77 -12.92 -4.77 4.70
N LEU A 78 -13.05 -4.94 3.38
CA LEU A 78 -14.31 -5.31 2.75
C LEU A 78 -14.65 -6.78 3.03
N GLY A 79 -13.69 -7.68 2.86
CA GLY A 79 -13.86 -9.10 3.17
C GLY A 79 -14.11 -9.32 4.66
N ALA A 80 -13.42 -8.58 5.54
CA ALA A 80 -13.66 -8.64 6.98
C ALA A 80 -15.11 -8.22 7.32
N LEU A 81 -15.60 -7.13 6.69
CA LEU A 81 -16.98 -6.67 6.83
C LEU A 81 -18.00 -7.71 6.35
N GLN A 82 -17.74 -8.34 5.21
CA GLN A 82 -18.62 -9.37 4.65
C GLN A 82 -18.69 -10.61 5.55
N ARG A 83 -17.56 -11.07 6.09
CA ARG A 83 -17.51 -12.18 7.06
C ARG A 83 -18.28 -11.82 8.32
N TYR A 84 -18.01 -10.66 8.90
CA TYR A 84 -18.69 -10.16 10.08
C TYR A 84 -20.22 -10.06 9.85
N ARG A 85 -20.66 -9.45 8.75
CA ARG A 85 -22.08 -9.37 8.36
C ARG A 85 -22.75 -10.74 8.27
N ALA A 86 -22.10 -11.70 7.63
CA ALA A 86 -22.65 -13.04 7.45
C ALA A 86 -22.85 -13.76 8.80
N GLU A 87 -21.93 -13.55 9.75
CA GLU A 87 -22.07 -14.10 11.09
C GLU A 87 -23.16 -13.40 11.91
N GLU A 88 -23.23 -12.07 11.89
CA GLU A 88 -24.24 -11.32 12.65
C GLU A 88 -25.65 -11.56 12.10
N SER A 89 -25.80 -11.75 10.79
CA SER A 89 -27.06 -12.13 10.15
C SER A 89 -27.55 -13.48 10.66
N LYS A 90 -26.66 -14.47 10.83
CA LYS A 90 -26.99 -15.77 11.44
C LYS A 90 -27.43 -15.64 12.89
N ARG A 91 -26.99 -14.58 13.58
CA ARG A 91 -27.37 -14.24 14.97
C ARG A 91 -28.65 -13.39 15.07
N GLY A 92 -29.30 -13.08 13.94
CA GLY A 92 -30.57 -12.33 13.91
C GLY A 92 -30.43 -10.82 14.08
N MET A 93 -29.23 -10.25 13.88
CA MET A 93 -28.98 -8.82 14.02
C MET A 93 -29.12 -8.07 12.69
N SER A 94 -29.67 -6.85 12.74
CA SER A 94 -29.98 -5.99 11.57
C SER A 94 -28.75 -5.28 10.98
N ASP A 95 -28.81 -5.10 9.65
CA ASP A 95 -27.78 -4.63 8.70
C ASP A 95 -27.38 -3.14 8.84
N SER A 96 -28.21 -2.29 9.46
CA SER A 96 -28.03 -0.82 9.45
C SER A 96 -26.75 -0.34 10.14
N ARG A 97 -26.23 -1.12 11.10
CA ARG A 97 -24.99 -0.84 11.81
C ARG A 97 -23.75 -1.01 10.91
N LEU A 98 -23.78 -1.93 9.95
CA LEU A 98 -22.65 -2.17 9.05
C LEU A 98 -22.38 -0.99 8.11
N LEU A 99 -23.42 -0.22 7.76
CA LEU A 99 -23.29 1.02 6.97
C LEU A 99 -22.44 2.08 7.69
N LEU A 100 -22.48 2.12 9.03
CA LEU A 100 -21.72 3.09 9.82
C LEU A 100 -20.21 2.81 9.76
N MET A 101 -19.80 1.54 9.69
CA MET A 101 -18.40 1.18 9.54
C MET A 101 -17.83 1.59 8.18
N SER A 102 -18.55 1.32 7.09
CA SER A 102 -18.09 1.69 5.75
C SER A 102 -17.96 3.21 5.62
N GLY A 103 -18.90 3.97 6.19
CA GLY A 103 -18.84 5.43 6.23
C GLY A 103 -17.57 5.96 6.88
N PHE A 104 -17.14 5.36 7.99
CA PHE A 104 -15.92 5.77 8.68
C PHE A 104 -14.69 5.72 7.76
N LEU A 105 -14.40 4.59 7.13
CA LEU A 105 -13.24 4.45 6.24
C LEU A 105 -13.38 5.26 4.94
N ILE A 106 -14.62 5.46 4.45
CA ILE A 106 -14.90 6.27 3.26
C ILE A 106 -14.60 7.74 3.54
N ASP A 107 -14.94 8.25 4.71
CA ASP A 107 -14.82 9.69 5.02
C ASP A 107 -13.57 10.03 5.84
N TYR A 108 -12.81 9.02 6.27
CA TYR A 108 -11.61 9.15 7.09
C TYR A 108 -10.63 10.19 6.53
N PRO A 109 -10.06 11.07 7.39
CA PRO A 109 -9.14 12.12 6.96
C PRO A 109 -7.72 11.57 6.73
N PHE A 110 -7.55 10.75 5.69
CA PHE A 110 -6.28 10.07 5.40
C PHE A 110 -5.08 11.00 5.19
N ALA A 111 -5.30 12.24 4.76
CA ALA A 111 -4.24 13.24 4.62
C ALA A 111 -3.54 13.53 5.96
N ASP A 112 -4.28 13.47 7.08
CA ASP A 112 -3.76 13.73 8.42
C ASP A 112 -2.89 12.56 8.95
N ARG A 113 -2.91 11.41 8.26
CA ARG A 113 -2.12 10.22 8.59
C ARG A 113 -0.85 10.07 7.76
N LEU A 114 -0.56 10.99 6.85
CA LEU A 114 0.72 10.96 6.13
C LEU A 114 1.89 11.13 7.11
N TYR A 115 2.93 10.30 6.95
CA TYR A 115 4.13 10.48 7.74
C TYR A 115 4.81 11.81 7.41
N PRO A 116 5.43 12.48 8.39
CA PRO A 116 6.17 13.72 8.14
C PRO A 116 7.27 13.50 7.08
N GLY A 117 7.25 14.32 6.04
CA GLY A 117 8.19 14.24 4.92
C GLY A 117 7.78 13.28 3.79
N ALA A 118 6.67 12.54 3.89
CA ALA A 118 6.26 11.58 2.85
C ALA A 118 6.09 12.22 1.47
N LEU A 119 5.39 13.36 1.38
CA LEU A 119 5.21 14.06 0.10
C LEU A 119 6.52 14.67 -0.42
N ASP A 120 7.41 15.11 0.46
CA ASP A 120 8.69 15.67 0.07
C ASP A 120 9.67 14.59 -0.39
N ALA A 121 9.60 13.38 0.21
CA ALA A 121 10.29 12.20 -0.29
C ALA A 121 9.82 11.83 -1.70
N LEU A 122 8.51 11.79 -1.97
CA LEU A 122 7.99 11.55 -3.32
C LEU A 122 8.47 12.60 -4.33
N LYS A 123 8.42 13.89 -3.97
CA LYS A 123 8.96 14.98 -4.81
C LYS A 123 10.46 14.84 -5.03
N HIS A 124 11.21 14.44 -4.00
CA HIS A 124 12.64 14.21 -4.08
C HIS A 124 12.93 13.11 -5.10
N LEU A 125 12.37 11.91 -4.90
CA LEU A 125 12.56 10.74 -5.78
C LEU A 125 12.18 11.03 -7.22
N ARG A 126 11.11 11.82 -7.42
CA ARG A 126 10.64 12.20 -8.76
C ARG A 126 11.69 12.94 -9.60
N ARG A 127 12.68 13.57 -8.98
CA ARG A 127 13.81 14.21 -9.69
C ARG A 127 14.78 13.20 -10.30
N HIS A 128 14.76 11.96 -9.82
CA HIS A 128 15.64 10.86 -10.24
C HIS A 128 14.93 9.84 -11.15
N GLY A 129 13.59 9.80 -11.13
CA GLY A 129 12.81 8.89 -11.98
C GLY A 129 11.31 8.90 -11.65
N PRO A 130 10.47 8.24 -12.44
CA PRO A 130 9.04 8.14 -12.16
C PRO A 130 8.77 7.49 -10.79
N THR A 131 7.85 8.08 -10.03
CA THR A 131 7.30 7.51 -8.79
C THR A 131 5.97 6.84 -9.07
N VAL A 132 5.79 5.62 -8.55
CA VAL A 132 4.60 4.78 -8.73
C VAL A 132 4.20 4.24 -7.37
N ILE A 133 2.93 4.37 -7.00
CA ILE A 133 2.40 3.68 -5.83
C ILE A 133 2.18 2.22 -6.21
N LEU A 134 2.74 1.31 -5.41
CA LEU A 134 2.54 -0.13 -5.56
C LEU A 134 2.11 -0.71 -4.21
N SER A 135 0.82 -1.02 -4.07
CA SER A 135 0.22 -1.40 -2.81
C SER A 135 -0.65 -2.65 -2.93
N ASP A 136 -0.74 -3.41 -1.85
CA ASP A 136 -1.78 -4.43 -1.72
C ASP A 136 -3.05 -3.79 -1.16
N GLY A 137 -4.22 -4.23 -1.61
CA GLY A 137 -5.47 -3.76 -1.04
C GLY A 137 -6.72 -4.18 -1.78
N ASP A 138 -7.87 -3.96 -1.14
CA ASP A 138 -9.18 -4.20 -1.72
C ASP A 138 -9.54 -3.14 -2.78
N VAL A 139 -10.57 -3.43 -3.58
CA VAL A 139 -10.99 -2.59 -4.70
C VAL A 139 -11.75 -1.31 -4.30
N VAL A 140 -12.07 -1.11 -3.02
CA VAL A 140 -12.88 0.02 -2.54
C VAL A 140 -12.07 0.94 -1.63
N PHE A 141 -11.57 0.44 -0.51
CA PHE A 141 -10.98 1.28 0.53
C PHE A 141 -9.55 1.66 0.22
N GLN A 142 -8.74 0.77 -0.36
CA GLN A 142 -7.36 1.11 -0.69
C GLN A 142 -7.26 2.20 -1.78
N PRO A 143 -7.97 2.13 -2.93
CA PRO A 143 -7.97 3.23 -3.90
C PRO A 143 -8.44 4.55 -3.28
N ARG A 144 -9.48 4.49 -2.44
CA ARG A 144 -10.02 5.68 -1.78
C ARG A 144 -9.04 6.28 -0.76
N LYS A 145 -8.31 5.46 -0.01
CA LYS A 145 -7.22 5.89 0.88
C LYS A 145 -6.14 6.64 0.11
N VAL A 146 -5.68 6.08 -1.01
CA VAL A 146 -4.65 6.70 -1.86
C VAL A 146 -5.11 8.03 -2.45
N GLN A 147 -6.38 8.13 -2.84
CA GLN A 147 -6.98 9.38 -3.34
C GLN A 147 -7.14 10.43 -2.22
N ARG A 148 -7.76 10.05 -1.10
CA ARG A 148 -8.10 10.97 0.00
C ARG A 148 -6.90 11.44 0.81
N SER A 149 -5.80 10.70 0.76
CA SER A 149 -4.50 11.16 1.31
C SER A 149 -3.77 12.16 0.42
N GLY A 150 -4.20 12.35 -0.84
CA GLY A 150 -3.49 13.17 -1.83
C GLY A 150 -2.29 12.46 -2.46
N LEU A 151 -2.02 11.19 -2.10
CA LEU A 151 -0.93 10.40 -2.67
C LEU A 151 -1.15 10.11 -4.16
N TRP A 152 -2.39 9.88 -4.58
CA TRP A 152 -2.76 9.67 -5.98
C TRP A 152 -2.24 10.80 -6.88
N ASP A 153 -2.51 12.05 -6.48
CA ASP A 153 -2.09 13.23 -7.23
C ASP A 153 -0.58 13.46 -7.11
N ALA A 154 0.03 13.16 -5.97
CA ALA A 154 1.47 13.28 -5.76
C ALA A 154 2.29 12.39 -6.73
N VAL A 155 1.75 11.24 -7.14
CA VAL A 155 2.33 10.35 -8.16
C VAL A 155 1.65 10.48 -9.52
N GLU A 156 0.84 11.52 -9.74
CA GLU A 156 0.16 11.81 -11.00
C GLU A 156 -0.67 10.65 -11.56
N GLY A 157 -1.34 9.93 -10.66
CA GLY A 157 -2.19 8.79 -11.00
C GLY A 157 -1.45 7.51 -11.35
N ARG A 158 -0.12 7.44 -11.19
CA ARG A 158 0.65 6.19 -11.31
C ARG A 158 0.44 5.34 -10.05
N VAL A 159 -0.69 4.65 -9.99
CA VAL A 159 -1.11 3.85 -8.84
C VAL A 159 -1.49 2.45 -9.31
N LEU A 160 -0.83 1.44 -8.74
CA LEU A 160 -1.10 0.02 -8.95
C LEU A 160 -1.49 -0.61 -7.61
N ILE A 161 -2.68 -1.20 -7.57
CA ILE A 161 -3.23 -1.88 -6.40
C ILE A 161 -3.54 -3.33 -6.78
N TYR A 162 -2.94 -4.28 -6.05
CA TYR A 162 -3.09 -5.70 -6.28
C TYR A 162 -3.52 -6.45 -5.01
N VAL A 163 -3.80 -7.75 -5.15
CA VAL A 163 -4.00 -8.65 -4.01
C VAL A 163 -2.65 -9.09 -3.43
N HIS A 164 -1.70 -9.42 -4.31
CA HIS A 164 -0.33 -9.80 -3.98
C HIS A 164 0.64 -9.16 -4.99
N LYS A 165 1.08 -7.94 -4.72
CA LYS A 165 1.93 -7.15 -5.62
C LYS A 165 3.24 -7.85 -5.98
N GLU A 166 3.78 -8.67 -5.08
CA GLU A 166 5.01 -9.43 -5.33
C GLU A 166 4.86 -10.50 -6.41
N GLN A 167 3.64 -10.87 -6.78
CA GLN A 167 3.33 -11.84 -7.84
C GLN A 167 3.07 -11.16 -9.19
N MET A 168 3.01 -9.83 -9.23
CA MET A 168 2.60 -9.05 -10.41
C MET A 168 3.78 -8.33 -11.09
N LEU A 169 5.01 -8.77 -10.84
CA LEU A 169 6.23 -8.09 -11.30
C LEU A 169 6.35 -8.01 -12.82
N ASP A 170 5.95 -9.04 -13.55
CA ASP A 170 5.93 -9.02 -15.01
C ASP A 170 4.98 -7.95 -15.55
N THR A 171 3.76 -7.86 -14.98
CA THR A 171 2.79 -6.82 -15.33
C THR A 171 3.27 -5.42 -14.97
N ILE A 172 3.97 -5.27 -13.84
CA ILE A 172 4.58 -3.99 -13.44
C ILE A 172 5.65 -3.58 -14.47
N GLU A 173 6.49 -4.51 -14.91
CA GLU A 173 7.52 -4.24 -15.92
C GLU A 173 6.91 -3.89 -17.29
N GLU A 174 5.78 -4.50 -17.66
CA GLU A 174 5.05 -4.16 -18.88
C GLU A 174 4.43 -2.74 -18.81
N CYS A 175 3.78 -2.38 -17.70
CA CYS A 175 3.20 -1.03 -17.54
C CYS A 175 4.26 0.06 -17.33
N HIS A 176 5.36 -0.27 -16.67
CA HIS A 176 6.39 0.66 -16.22
C HIS A 176 7.79 0.11 -16.50
N PRO A 177 8.20 0.03 -17.78
CA PRO A 177 9.50 -0.56 -18.14
C PRO A 177 10.66 0.32 -17.69
N ALA A 178 11.62 -0.25 -16.94
CA ALA A 178 12.84 0.43 -16.52
C ALA A 178 14.06 -0.51 -16.51
N ALA A 179 15.26 0.07 -16.61
CA ALA A 179 16.50 -0.68 -16.44
C ALA A 179 16.68 -1.15 -14.99
N HIS A 180 16.31 -0.30 -14.03
CA HIS A 180 16.41 -0.52 -12.60
C HIS A 180 15.13 -0.10 -11.86
N TYR A 181 14.83 -0.77 -10.75
CA TYR A 181 13.73 -0.45 -9.86
C TYR A 181 14.23 -0.20 -8.44
N VAL A 182 13.52 0.67 -7.73
CA VAL A 182 13.66 0.83 -6.28
C VAL A 182 12.32 0.51 -5.65
N MET A 183 12.26 -0.42 -4.70
CA MET A 183 11.05 -0.71 -3.92
C MET A 183 11.23 -0.20 -2.50
N VAL A 184 10.34 0.68 -2.07
CA VAL A 184 10.26 1.21 -0.71
C VAL A 184 9.06 0.60 0.00
N ASP A 185 9.30 -0.16 1.07
CA ASP A 185 8.26 -0.94 1.76
C ASP A 185 8.62 -1.15 3.24
N ASP A 186 7.62 -1.35 4.10
CA ASP A 186 7.78 -1.67 5.52
C ASP A 186 7.85 -3.19 5.79
N LYS A 187 7.68 -4.04 4.77
CA LYS A 187 7.70 -5.50 4.91
C LYS A 187 8.91 -6.11 4.20
N LEU A 188 9.91 -6.52 5.00
CA LEU A 188 11.09 -7.25 4.51
C LEU A 188 10.74 -8.54 3.74
N ARG A 189 9.62 -9.20 4.07
CA ARG A 189 9.12 -10.36 3.31
C ARG A 189 8.88 -10.00 1.84
N LEU A 190 8.19 -8.89 1.58
CA LEU A 190 7.84 -8.46 0.22
C LEU A 190 9.09 -8.01 -0.53
N LEU A 191 9.94 -7.20 0.12
CA LEU A 191 11.23 -6.78 -0.44
C LEU A 191 12.09 -7.99 -0.83
N SER A 192 12.19 -9.01 0.04
CA SER A 192 12.94 -10.24 -0.23
C SER A 192 12.35 -11.04 -1.38
N ALA A 193 11.01 -11.18 -1.44
CA ALA A 193 10.33 -11.88 -2.52
C ALA A 193 10.57 -11.20 -3.87
N MET A 194 10.45 -9.87 -3.92
CA MET A 194 10.69 -9.11 -5.15
C MET A 194 12.17 -9.15 -5.57
N LYS A 195 13.11 -9.05 -4.61
CA LYS A 195 14.55 -9.14 -4.87
C LYS A 195 14.95 -10.53 -5.37
N ALA A 196 14.29 -11.60 -4.93
CA ALA A 196 14.54 -12.95 -5.45
C ALA A 196 14.20 -13.09 -6.94
N ILE A 197 13.27 -12.28 -7.46
CA ILE A 197 12.84 -12.31 -8.87
C ILE A 197 13.66 -11.34 -9.71
N TRP A 198 13.74 -10.06 -9.32
CA TRP A 198 14.43 -9.03 -10.09
C TRP A 198 15.94 -8.93 -9.81
N GLY A 199 16.42 -9.54 -8.72
CA GLY A 199 17.84 -9.64 -8.40
C GLY A 199 18.55 -8.28 -8.42
N PRO A 200 19.65 -8.11 -9.17
CA PRO A 200 20.38 -6.85 -9.26
C PRO A 200 19.59 -5.67 -9.85
N ARG A 201 18.47 -5.93 -10.55
CA ARG A 201 17.60 -4.87 -11.11
C ARG A 201 16.70 -4.20 -10.07
N LEU A 202 16.73 -4.65 -8.82
CA LEU A 202 15.94 -4.07 -7.75
C LEU A 202 16.86 -3.60 -6.62
N THR A 203 16.73 -2.36 -6.20
CA THR A 203 17.20 -1.89 -4.89
C THR A 203 16.03 -1.88 -3.93
N THR A 204 16.19 -2.55 -2.79
CA THR A 204 15.18 -2.63 -1.72
C THR A 204 15.49 -1.60 -0.64
N VAL A 205 14.47 -0.84 -0.25
CA VAL A 205 14.54 0.13 0.83
C VAL A 205 13.53 -0.26 1.89
N PHE A 206 14.03 -0.69 3.05
CA PHE A 206 13.20 -0.98 4.21
C PHE A 206 13.02 0.27 5.07
N VAL A 207 11.76 0.66 5.31
CA VAL A 207 11.42 1.80 6.18
C VAL A 207 10.96 1.26 7.53
N ARG A 208 11.62 1.66 8.63
CA ARG A 208 11.27 1.23 10.00
C ARG A 208 10.09 2.02 10.58
N GLN A 209 8.94 1.90 9.94
CA GLN A 209 7.68 2.51 10.37
C GLN A 209 6.59 1.46 10.57
N GLY A 210 5.63 1.76 11.44
CA GLY A 210 4.57 0.82 11.82
C GLY A 210 5.05 -0.37 12.66
N HIS A 211 4.13 -1.26 12.99
CA HIS A 211 4.37 -2.39 13.88
C HIS A 211 5.34 -3.44 13.30
N TYR A 212 5.47 -3.56 11.97
CA TYR A 212 6.43 -4.47 11.36
C TYR A 212 7.89 -4.08 11.63
N ALA A 213 8.15 -2.79 11.87
CA ALA A 213 9.48 -2.32 12.26
C ALA A 213 9.96 -2.84 13.63
N LEU A 214 9.03 -3.30 14.47
CA LEU A 214 9.28 -3.81 15.82
C LEU A 214 9.21 -5.35 15.89
N ASP A 215 8.85 -6.01 14.79
CA ASP A 215 8.77 -7.47 14.73
C ASP A 215 10.16 -8.07 14.51
N GLU A 216 10.91 -8.27 15.61
CA GLU A 216 12.25 -8.85 15.59
C GLU A 216 12.29 -10.23 14.92
N GLN A 217 11.21 -11.03 15.01
CA GLN A 217 11.14 -12.34 14.38
C GLN A 217 10.98 -12.21 12.87
N ALA A 218 10.08 -11.33 12.41
CA ALA A 218 9.94 -11.06 10.98
C ALA A 218 11.22 -10.46 10.40
N ILE A 219 11.92 -9.58 11.13
CA ILE A 219 13.19 -9.01 10.67
C ILE A 219 14.28 -10.08 10.59
N ALA A 220 14.41 -10.94 11.61
CA ALA A 220 15.41 -11.99 11.63
C ALA A 220 15.19 -13.11 10.60
N ALA A 221 13.97 -13.25 10.07
CA ALA A 221 13.61 -14.27 9.10
C ALA A 221 14.11 -14.00 7.67
N TYR A 222 14.51 -12.75 7.37
CA TYR A 222 14.89 -12.34 6.02
C TYR A 222 16.28 -11.70 5.99
N ALA A 223 16.90 -11.70 4.80
CA ALA A 223 18.09 -10.90 4.57
C ALA A 223 17.78 -9.40 4.74
N PRO A 224 18.74 -8.59 5.21
CA PRO A 224 18.54 -7.14 5.27
C PRO A 224 18.28 -6.59 3.87
N ALA A 225 17.44 -5.56 3.78
CA ALA A 225 17.28 -4.77 2.56
C ALA A 225 18.59 -4.06 2.21
N ASP A 226 18.76 -3.70 0.93
CA ASP A 226 19.97 -3.01 0.44
C ASP A 226 20.18 -1.67 1.19
N ILE A 227 19.07 -1.00 1.52
CA ILE A 227 19.04 0.24 2.28
C ILE A 227 17.99 0.09 3.39
N THR A 228 18.31 0.57 4.58
CA THR A 228 17.35 0.72 5.68
C THR A 228 17.32 2.17 6.14
N ILE A 229 16.12 2.73 6.29
CA ILE A 229 15.90 4.08 6.81
C ILE A 229 14.95 4.03 8.01
N GLU A 230 15.10 4.98 8.93
CA GLU A 230 14.23 5.05 10.10
C GLU A 230 12.88 5.67 9.75
N ARG A 231 12.87 6.67 8.87
CA ARG A 231 11.67 7.40 8.47
C ARG A 231 11.64 7.62 6.97
N ILE A 232 10.44 7.63 6.38
CA ILE A 232 10.27 7.88 4.94
C ILE A 232 10.85 9.23 4.50
N GLY A 233 10.82 10.23 5.39
CA GLY A 233 11.44 11.54 5.16
C GLY A 233 12.96 11.50 5.00
N ASP A 234 13.64 10.44 5.45
CA ASP A 234 15.09 10.31 5.35
C ASP A 234 15.54 9.99 3.91
N LEU A 235 14.62 9.57 3.03
CA LEU A 235 14.90 9.37 1.61
C LEU A 235 15.49 10.60 0.93
N ILE A 236 15.21 11.81 1.44
CA ILE A 236 15.73 13.04 0.87
C ILE A 236 17.26 13.17 0.99
N GLN A 237 17.90 12.32 1.80
CA GLN A 237 19.35 12.29 2.02
C GLN A 237 20.07 11.37 1.02
N ILE A 238 19.33 10.68 0.14
CA ILE A 238 19.87 9.67 -0.77
C ILE A 238 19.72 10.14 -2.21
N ASP A 239 20.84 10.53 -2.84
CA ASP A 239 20.87 10.95 -4.25
C ASP A 239 21.44 9.85 -5.18
N ASP A 240 22.14 8.84 -4.64
CA ASP A 240 22.74 7.74 -5.39
C ASP A 240 21.85 6.49 -5.42
N TRP A 241 21.12 6.35 -6.53
CA TRP A 241 20.22 5.24 -6.83
C TRP A 241 20.81 4.22 -7.80
N ALA A 242 22.14 4.16 -7.93
CA ALA A 242 22.79 3.11 -8.69
C ALA A 242 22.47 1.71 -8.11
N PRO A 243 22.42 0.66 -8.96
CA PRO A 243 22.16 -0.71 -8.51
C PRO A 243 23.09 -1.11 -7.36
N LYS A 244 22.51 -1.68 -6.31
CA LYS A 244 23.24 -2.21 -5.14
C LYS A 244 23.35 -3.74 -5.30
N THR A 245 24.58 -4.26 -5.20
CA THR A 245 24.92 -5.69 -5.31
C THR A 245 24.69 -6.44 -4.02
#